data_AF-A0A800D9M1-F1
#
_entry.id   AF-A0A800D9M1-F1
#
_cell.length_a   1.000
_cell.length_b   1.000
_cell.length_c   1.000
_cell.angle_alpha   90.00
_cell.angle_beta   90.00
_cell.angle_gamma   90.00
#
_symmetry.space_group_name_H-M   'P 1'
#
loop_
_entity.id
_entity.type
_entity.pdbx_description
1 polymer ?
#
loop_
_entity_poly.entity_id
_entity_poly.type
_entity_poly.pdbx_seq_one_letter_code
_entity_poly.pdbx_strand_id
1 'polypeptide(L)'
;MDLASLLGRTICSLCGAADRPVAAHLGVCADCIRRRPKEAMPLAEAAHATARRPFDLPPRPPRDAEGQRCGLCVQDCVIGEGQQGYCGLREVQKGKLHHLAGPPDRGLLHWYRDPLPTNCVADWVCPGHHQRGKHNLAVFYAACTFDCLFCQNWHFREADPRRAEKMTARQLAGVANERTYC
;
A
#
# COMPACT_ATOMS: atom_id res chain seq x y z
N MET A 1 16.79 9.06 -32.76
CA MET A 1 16.84 8.79 -31.31
C MET A 1 16.51 7.32 -31.11
N ASP A 2 17.46 6.55 -30.59
CA ASP A 2 17.34 5.09 -30.43
C ASP A 2 16.36 4.73 -29.30
N LEU A 3 15.43 3.81 -29.56
CA LEU A 3 14.47 3.30 -28.59
C LEU A 3 15.18 2.67 -27.38
N ALA A 4 16.40 2.15 -27.57
CA ALA A 4 17.24 1.63 -26.50
C ALA A 4 17.77 2.72 -25.55
N SER A 5 17.93 3.95 -26.03
CA SER A 5 18.34 5.12 -25.22
C SER A 5 17.18 5.73 -24.43
N LEU A 6 15.92 5.50 -24.84
CA LEU A 6 14.72 5.91 -24.12
C LEU A 6 14.29 4.89 -23.04
N LEU A 7 14.77 3.65 -23.14
CA LEU A 7 14.41 2.53 -22.26
C LEU A 7 15.52 2.12 -21.29
N GLY A 8 16.41 3.05 -20.92
CA GLY A 8 17.56 2.88 -19.99
C GLY A 8 17.63 1.50 -19.35
N ARG A 9 18.30 0.55 -20.03
CA ARG A 9 18.30 -0.86 -19.61
C ARG A 9 18.96 -0.95 -18.24
N THR A 10 18.15 -1.22 -17.22
CA THR A 10 18.65 -1.44 -15.86
C THR A 10 19.32 -2.80 -15.80
N ILE A 11 20.57 -2.84 -15.35
CA ILE A 11 21.32 -4.08 -15.19
C ILE A 11 20.94 -4.72 -13.85
N CYS A 12 20.70 -6.03 -13.84
CA CYS A 12 20.47 -6.76 -12.59
C CYS A 12 21.74 -6.74 -11.73
N SER A 13 21.65 -6.22 -10.51
CA SER A 13 22.79 -6.11 -9.59
C SER A 13 23.34 -7.47 -9.12
N LEU A 14 22.56 -8.55 -9.23
CA LEU A 14 22.98 -9.89 -8.78
C LEU A 14 23.62 -10.75 -9.88
N CYS A 15 23.14 -10.67 -11.11
CA CYS A 15 23.64 -11.52 -12.20
C CYS A 15 24.25 -10.75 -13.38
N GLY A 16 24.21 -9.41 -13.36
CA GLY A 16 24.75 -8.59 -14.45
C GLY A 16 23.95 -8.64 -15.76
N ALA A 17 22.81 -9.34 -15.80
CA ALA A 17 21.97 -9.42 -16.99
C ALA A 17 21.38 -8.05 -17.34
N ALA A 18 21.54 -7.64 -18.60
CA ALA A 18 21.00 -6.41 -19.18
C ALA A 18 19.95 -6.69 -20.29
N ASP A 19 19.75 -7.96 -20.61
CA ASP A 19 18.82 -8.49 -21.63
C ASP A 19 17.43 -8.78 -21.06
N ARG A 20 17.23 -8.63 -19.74
CA ARG A 20 15.98 -8.92 -19.04
C ARG A 20 15.33 -7.66 -18.47
N PRO A 21 13.99 -7.63 -18.35
CA PRO A 21 13.33 -6.57 -17.61
C PRO A 21 13.80 -6.53 -16.15
N VAL A 22 14.31 -5.38 -15.73
CA VAL A 22 14.69 -5.08 -14.35
C VAL A 22 14.04 -3.76 -13.99
N ALA A 23 13.23 -3.74 -12.93
CA ALA A 23 12.69 -2.50 -12.44
C ALA A 23 13.79 -1.67 -11.78
N ALA A 24 13.99 -0.43 -12.24
CA ALA A 24 15.07 0.45 -11.80
C ALA A 24 15.12 0.62 -10.27
N HIS A 25 13.96 0.76 -9.63
CA HIS A 25 13.85 0.97 -8.18
C HIS A 25 14.19 -0.28 -7.36
N LEU A 26 14.08 -1.48 -7.95
CA LEU A 26 14.40 -2.74 -7.29
C LEU A 26 15.82 -3.21 -7.62
N GLY A 27 16.28 -2.97 -8.85
CA GLY A 27 17.64 -3.31 -9.32
C GLY A 27 17.90 -4.81 -9.50
N VAL A 28 16.91 -5.69 -9.33
CA VAL A 28 17.05 -7.15 -9.40
C VAL A 28 16.03 -7.75 -10.37
N CYS A 29 16.47 -8.67 -11.22
CA CYS A 29 15.58 -9.39 -12.14
C CYS A 29 14.75 -10.47 -11.42
N ALA A 30 13.60 -10.83 -12.00
CA ALA A 30 12.68 -11.82 -11.43
C ALA A 30 13.34 -13.18 -11.17
N ASP A 31 14.27 -13.61 -12.03
CA ASP A 31 14.95 -14.90 -11.86
C ASP A 31 15.87 -14.91 -10.64
N CYS A 32 16.60 -13.82 -10.40
CA CYS A 32 17.45 -13.69 -9.22
C CYS A 32 16.62 -13.64 -7.93
N ILE A 33 15.46 -12.98 -7.94
CA ILE A 33 14.53 -12.99 -6.80
C ILE A 33 14.10 -14.42 -6.46
N ARG A 34 13.74 -15.21 -7.48
CA ARG A 34 13.26 -16.59 -7.29
C ARG A 34 14.37 -17.58 -6.91
N ARG A 35 15.54 -17.47 -7.55
CA ARG A 35 16.64 -18.45 -7.41
C ARG A 35 17.66 -18.11 -6.34
N ARG A 36 17.81 -16.82 -6.00
CA ARG A 36 18.77 -16.30 -5.01
C ARG A 36 18.07 -15.41 -3.97
N PRO A 37 16.98 -15.88 -3.30
CA PRO A 37 16.15 -15.03 -2.44
C PRO A 37 16.93 -14.45 -1.25
N LYS A 38 17.90 -15.17 -0.69
CA LYS A 38 18.74 -14.67 0.42
C LYS A 38 19.57 -13.44 0.03
N GLU A 39 19.99 -13.36 -1.23
CA GLU A 39 20.80 -12.27 -1.76
C GLU A 39 19.93 -11.14 -2.34
N ALA A 40 18.75 -11.49 -2.87
CA ALA A 40 17.78 -10.51 -3.37
C ALA A 40 17.03 -9.79 -2.24
N MET A 41 16.81 -10.43 -1.09
CA MET A 41 16.01 -9.88 0.00
C MET A 41 16.57 -8.55 0.54
N PRO A 42 17.87 -8.39 0.85
CA PRO A 42 18.40 -7.12 1.33
C PRO A 42 18.22 -5.97 0.32
N LEU A 43 18.29 -6.28 -0.98
CA LEU A 43 18.08 -5.30 -2.05
C LEU A 43 16.59 -4.88 -2.14
N ALA A 44 15.68 -5.86 -2.04
CA ALA A 44 14.26 -5.59 -1.98
C ALA A 44 13.90 -4.76 -0.73
N GLU A 45 14.37 -5.15 0.45
CA GLU A 45 14.16 -4.40 1.69
C GLU A 45 14.67 -2.96 1.62
N ALA A 46 15.84 -2.74 0.99
CA ALA A 46 16.38 -1.40 0.80
C ALA A 46 15.51 -0.54 -0.14
N ALA A 47 14.99 -1.14 -1.22
CA ALA A 47 14.06 -0.47 -2.13
C ALA A 47 12.75 -0.09 -1.41
N HIS A 48 12.18 -1.04 -0.66
CA HIS A 48 10.99 -0.83 0.19
C HIS A 48 11.22 0.28 1.21
N ALA A 49 12.32 0.23 1.96
CA ALA A 49 12.67 1.28 2.93
C ALA A 49 12.77 2.66 2.26
N THR A 50 13.37 2.74 1.07
CA THR A 50 13.50 3.99 0.30
C THR A 50 12.14 4.54 -0.13
N ALA A 51 11.23 3.68 -0.60
CA ALA A 51 9.88 4.07 -1.00
C ALA A 51 8.98 4.57 0.15
N ARG A 52 9.39 4.32 1.40
CA ARG A 52 8.61 4.66 2.60
C ARG A 52 9.07 5.96 3.27
N ARG A 53 10.36 6.28 3.18
CA ARG A 53 10.97 7.48 3.79
C ARG A 53 10.25 8.79 3.49
N PRO A 54 9.80 9.09 2.24
CA PRO A 54 9.14 10.36 1.95
C PRO A 54 7.81 10.59 2.69
N PHE A 55 7.24 9.52 3.26
CA PHE A 55 5.96 9.55 3.97
C PHE A 55 6.12 9.40 5.49
N ASP A 56 7.36 9.51 6.01
CA ASP A 56 7.70 9.29 7.43
C ASP A 56 7.22 7.93 7.98
N LEU A 57 7.04 6.95 7.09
CA LEU A 57 6.62 5.61 7.47
C LEU A 57 7.83 4.76 7.89
N PRO A 58 7.70 3.90 8.92
CA PRO A 58 8.80 3.04 9.36
C PRO A 58 9.36 2.20 8.20
N PRO A 59 10.69 2.20 7.95
CA PRO A 59 11.29 1.51 6.81
C PRO A 59 11.20 -0.02 6.92
N ARG A 60 11.09 -0.53 8.15
CA ARG A 60 10.87 -1.94 8.49
C ARG A 60 9.83 -2.03 9.61
N PRO A 61 9.17 -3.19 9.80
CA PRO A 61 8.35 -3.41 10.97
C PRO A 61 9.16 -3.19 12.25
N PRO A 62 8.70 -2.38 13.21
CA PRO A 62 9.43 -2.17 14.45
C PRO A 62 9.47 -3.45 15.28
N ARG A 63 10.61 -3.63 15.95
CA ARG A 63 11.00 -4.80 16.75
C ARG A 63 11.66 -4.35 18.06
N ASP A 64 11.11 -3.32 18.67
CA ASP A 64 11.65 -2.77 19.92
C ASP A 64 11.52 -3.80 21.04
N ALA A 65 12.61 -4.11 21.76
CA ALA A 65 12.61 -5.16 22.79
C ALA A 65 11.71 -4.81 23.98
N GLU A 66 11.60 -3.52 24.31
CA GLU A 66 10.80 -3.00 25.42
C GLU A 66 9.46 -2.42 24.92
N GLY A 67 9.14 -2.64 23.64
CA GLY A 67 7.95 -2.09 23.00
C GLY A 67 6.68 -2.88 23.30
N GLN A 68 5.54 -2.30 22.88
CA GLN A 68 4.26 -2.98 22.94
C GLN A 68 3.98 -3.77 21.66
N ARG A 69 3.62 -5.03 21.83
CA ARG A 69 3.23 -5.91 20.72
C ARG A 69 1.84 -5.54 20.22
N CYS A 70 1.71 -5.28 18.92
CA CYS A 70 0.44 -5.03 18.25
C CYS A 70 -0.28 -6.33 17.84
N GLY A 71 0.41 -7.25 17.15
CA GLY A 71 -0.11 -8.58 16.82
C GLY A 71 -1.30 -8.67 15.84
N LEU A 72 -1.79 -7.56 15.29
CA LEU A 72 -3.01 -7.54 14.45
C LEU A 72 -2.81 -8.03 13.00
N CYS A 73 -1.58 -8.17 12.52
CA CYS A 73 -1.28 -8.62 11.16
C CYS A 73 0.08 -9.33 11.11
N VAL A 74 0.44 -9.86 9.94
CA VAL A 74 1.68 -10.61 9.71
C VAL A 74 2.95 -9.83 10.06
N GLN A 75 2.91 -8.49 10.06
CA GLN A 75 4.06 -7.68 10.42
C GLN A 75 4.43 -7.81 11.90
N ASP A 76 3.50 -8.23 12.76
CA ASP A 76 3.69 -8.48 14.19
C ASP A 76 4.53 -7.43 14.94
N CYS A 77 4.26 -6.15 14.69
CA CYS A 77 5.08 -5.05 15.19
C CYS A 77 5.20 -5.08 16.73
N VAL A 78 6.42 -4.84 17.22
CA VAL A 78 6.69 -4.49 18.61
C VAL A 78 7.18 -3.04 18.62
N ILE A 79 6.33 -2.14 19.11
CA ILE A 79 6.42 -0.69 18.88
C ILE A 79 6.94 -0.02 20.15
N GLY A 80 8.06 0.70 20.07
CA GLY A 80 8.63 1.44 21.21
C GLY A 80 7.87 2.73 21.52
N GLU A 81 8.12 3.31 22.70
CA GLU A 81 7.54 4.59 23.12
C GLU A 81 7.82 5.70 22.10
N GLY A 82 6.79 6.44 21.70
CA GLY A 82 6.86 7.50 20.68
C GLY A 82 7.01 6.99 19.24
N GLN A 83 7.10 5.67 19.02
CA GLN A 83 7.20 5.08 17.69
C GLN A 83 5.83 4.72 17.11
N GLN A 84 5.81 4.50 15.80
CA GLN A 84 4.65 4.03 15.05
C GLN A 84 4.85 2.62 14.51
N GLY A 85 3.75 1.87 14.38
CA GLY A 85 3.72 0.58 13.71
C GLY A 85 3.92 0.71 12.20
N TYR A 86 4.25 -0.42 11.55
CA TYR A 86 4.57 -0.42 10.11
C TYR A 86 3.44 0.13 9.22
N CYS A 87 2.17 -0.02 9.62
CA CYS A 87 1.06 0.54 8.84
C CYS A 87 0.85 2.05 9.04
N GLY A 88 1.56 2.71 9.96
CA GLY A 88 1.36 4.11 10.34
C GLY A 88 0.12 4.38 11.20
N LEU A 89 -0.75 3.39 11.43
CA LEU A 89 -2.02 3.57 12.15
C LEU A 89 -1.98 3.22 13.65
N ARG A 90 -0.83 2.77 14.15
CA ARG A 90 -0.64 2.35 15.53
C ARG A 90 0.55 3.08 16.08
N GLU A 91 0.48 3.48 17.33
CA GLU A 91 1.59 4.12 18.02
C GLU A 91 1.62 3.71 19.48
N VAL A 92 2.76 3.89 20.13
CA VAL A 92 2.86 3.74 21.58
C VAL A 92 3.08 5.09 22.23
N GLN A 93 2.20 5.43 23.18
CA GLN A 93 2.30 6.63 24.00
C GLN A 93 1.96 6.29 25.44
N LYS A 94 2.79 6.76 26.37
CA LYS A 94 2.68 6.48 27.81
C LYS A 94 2.63 4.97 28.10
N GLY A 95 3.46 4.21 27.40
CA GLY A 95 3.58 2.76 27.52
C GLY A 95 2.39 1.96 27.01
N LYS A 96 1.43 2.59 26.30
CA LYS A 96 0.21 1.94 25.79
C LYS A 96 0.13 2.03 24.28
N LEU A 97 -0.39 0.98 23.65
CA LEU A 97 -0.71 0.96 22.22
C LEU A 97 -1.99 1.77 21.95
N HIS A 98 -1.91 2.76 21.07
CA HIS A 98 -3.04 3.59 20.64
C HIS A 98 -3.37 3.34 19.16
N HIS A 99 -4.67 3.38 18.86
CA HIS A 99 -5.19 3.23 17.50
C HIS A 99 -5.50 4.62 16.93
N LEU A 100 -4.73 5.05 15.94
CA LEU A 100 -4.96 6.34 15.27
C LEU A 100 -6.17 6.31 14.33
N ALA A 101 -6.44 5.15 13.74
CA ALA A 101 -7.59 4.89 12.87
C ALA A 101 -7.96 3.40 12.82
N GLY A 102 -9.08 3.10 12.18
CA GLY A 102 -9.66 1.76 12.12
C GLY A 102 -10.27 1.20 13.41
N PRO A 103 -10.83 1.99 14.34
CA PRO A 103 -11.80 1.45 15.29
C PRO A 103 -13.10 1.02 14.54
N PRO A 104 -13.93 0.14 15.13
CA PRO A 104 -15.14 -0.36 14.47
C PRO A 104 -16.17 0.72 14.09
N ASP A 105 -16.17 1.87 14.78
CA ASP A 105 -17.16 2.94 14.58
C ASP A 105 -16.80 3.91 13.43
N ARG A 106 -15.50 4.05 13.10
CA ARG A 106 -15.03 4.96 12.05
C ARG A 106 -13.83 4.43 11.28
N GLY A 107 -13.91 4.47 9.95
CA GLY A 107 -12.83 4.15 9.03
C GLY A 107 -12.06 5.40 8.58
N LEU A 108 -10.76 5.23 8.38
CA LEU A 108 -9.96 6.17 7.57
C LEU A 108 -10.00 5.65 6.13
N LEU A 109 -10.73 6.35 5.26
CA LEU A 109 -11.12 5.85 3.94
C LEU A 109 -10.87 6.91 2.87
N HIS A 110 -10.50 6.44 1.68
CA HIS A 110 -10.69 7.17 0.44
C HIS A 110 -11.79 6.47 -0.36
N TRP A 111 -12.64 7.25 -1.00
CA TRP A 111 -13.64 6.72 -1.91
C TRP A 111 -13.83 7.65 -3.09
N TYR A 112 -14.29 7.09 -4.21
CA TYR A 112 -14.71 7.84 -5.37
C TYR A 112 -15.79 7.06 -6.13
N ARG A 113 -16.51 7.79 -6.99
CA ARG A 113 -17.50 7.21 -7.91
C ARG A 113 -16.77 6.80 -9.18
N ASP A 114 -16.58 5.50 -9.36
CA ASP A 114 -15.85 4.95 -10.49
C ASP A 114 -16.81 4.67 -11.66
N PRO A 115 -16.72 5.39 -12.78
CA PRO A 115 -17.67 5.22 -13.89
C PRO A 115 -17.71 3.79 -14.42
N LEU A 116 -18.91 3.33 -14.81
CA LEU A 116 -19.09 2.02 -15.44
C LEU A 116 -19.06 2.12 -16.97
N PRO A 117 -18.38 1.18 -17.67
CA PRO A 117 -17.60 0.05 -17.14
C PRO A 117 -16.32 0.52 -16.41
N THR A 118 -16.08 -0.08 -15.24
CA THR A 118 -14.96 0.23 -14.32
C THR A 118 -13.68 -0.49 -14.76
N ASN A 119 -12.53 -0.08 -14.24
CA ASN A 119 -11.27 -0.83 -14.35
C ASN A 119 -11.27 -2.17 -13.55
N CYS A 120 -12.41 -2.59 -13.00
CA CYS A 120 -12.55 -3.86 -12.31
C CYS A 120 -12.03 -5.02 -13.17
N VAL A 121 -11.15 -5.83 -12.57
CA VAL A 121 -10.59 -7.04 -13.20
C VAL A 121 -11.64 -8.07 -13.61
N ALA A 122 -12.85 -7.95 -13.05
CA ALA A 122 -14.00 -8.79 -13.34
C ALA A 122 -14.98 -8.15 -14.35
N ASP A 123 -14.60 -7.10 -15.07
CA ASP A 123 -15.47 -6.38 -16.02
C ASP A 123 -16.24 -7.34 -16.96
N TRP A 124 -15.57 -8.33 -17.53
CA TRP A 124 -16.15 -9.30 -18.47
C TRP A 124 -17.24 -10.21 -17.89
N VAL A 125 -17.36 -10.35 -16.56
CA VAL A 125 -18.46 -11.08 -15.88
C VAL A 125 -19.38 -10.18 -15.06
N CYS A 126 -18.98 -8.92 -14.85
CA CYS A 126 -19.70 -8.00 -13.98
C CYS A 126 -20.93 -7.45 -14.72
N PRO A 127 -22.16 -7.55 -14.16
CA PRO A 127 -23.33 -6.92 -14.75
C PRO A 127 -23.17 -5.39 -14.95
N GLY A 128 -22.29 -4.77 -14.15
CA GLY A 128 -21.90 -3.37 -14.26
C GLY A 128 -21.30 -2.99 -15.63
N HIS A 129 -20.74 -3.94 -16.38
CA HIS A 129 -20.20 -3.70 -17.73
C HIS A 129 -21.23 -3.06 -18.67
N HIS A 130 -22.50 -3.45 -18.54
CA HIS A 130 -23.59 -2.96 -19.37
C HIS A 130 -24.24 -1.66 -18.84
N GLN A 131 -23.79 -1.15 -17.70
CA GLN A 131 -24.44 -0.04 -16.99
C GLN A 131 -23.78 1.31 -17.29
N ARG A 132 -23.61 1.64 -18.57
CA ARG A 132 -23.04 2.93 -18.98
C ARG A 132 -23.79 4.10 -18.36
N GLY A 133 -23.04 5.06 -17.84
CA GLY A 133 -23.61 6.22 -17.13
C GLY A 133 -23.97 5.95 -15.67
N LYS A 134 -23.80 4.73 -15.16
CA LYS A 134 -23.76 4.46 -13.71
C LYS A 134 -22.31 4.46 -13.21
N HIS A 135 -22.14 4.28 -11.91
CA HIS A 135 -20.83 4.20 -11.27
C HIS A 135 -20.83 3.14 -10.16
N ASN A 136 -19.67 2.53 -9.92
CA ASN A 136 -19.42 1.80 -8.69
C ASN A 136 -18.98 2.78 -7.59
N LEU A 137 -19.28 2.48 -6.33
CA LEU A 137 -18.68 3.18 -5.20
C LEU A 137 -17.38 2.48 -4.82
N ALA A 138 -16.26 2.96 -5.34
CA ALA A 138 -14.95 2.41 -5.03
C ALA A 138 -14.49 2.93 -3.65
N VAL A 139 -14.16 2.02 -2.73
CA VAL A 139 -13.79 2.35 -1.34
C VAL A 139 -12.49 1.65 -0.97
N PHE A 140 -11.56 2.41 -0.38
CA PHE A 140 -10.25 1.93 0.02
C PHE A 140 -9.92 2.44 1.43
N TYR A 141 -9.34 1.59 2.26
CA TYR A 141 -8.74 2.05 3.51
C TYR A 141 -7.46 2.84 3.20
N ALA A 142 -7.28 3.99 3.87
CA ALA A 142 -6.08 4.80 3.69
C ALA A 142 -4.88 4.26 4.49
N ALA A 143 -4.68 2.94 4.47
CA ALA A 143 -3.56 2.25 5.07
C ALA A 143 -3.44 0.82 4.51
N CYS A 144 -2.23 0.28 4.51
CA CYS A 144 -1.96 -1.10 4.13
C CYS A 144 -0.89 -1.72 5.05
N THR A 145 -1.00 -3.02 5.32
CA THR A 145 0.02 -3.80 6.04
C THR A 145 1.12 -4.33 5.12
N PHE A 146 0.97 -4.15 3.80
CA PHE A 146 1.94 -4.48 2.75
C PHE A 146 2.58 -3.22 2.19
N ASP A 147 3.71 -3.39 1.48
CA ASP A 147 4.51 -2.30 0.93
C ASP A 147 4.79 -2.46 -0.56
N CYS A 148 3.80 -2.82 -1.37
CA CYS A 148 4.02 -3.06 -2.80
C CYS A 148 4.66 -1.85 -3.52
N LEU A 149 5.84 -2.04 -4.14
CA LEU A 149 6.59 -0.97 -4.82
C LEU A 149 5.85 -0.36 -6.03
N PHE A 150 4.91 -1.10 -6.61
CA PHE A 150 4.11 -0.68 -7.77
C PHE A 150 2.62 -0.56 -7.41
N CYS A 151 2.32 -0.13 -6.18
CA CYS A 151 0.94 0.03 -5.72
C CYS A 151 0.22 1.12 -6.51
N GLN A 152 -0.91 0.79 -7.16
CA GLN A 152 -1.75 1.78 -7.84
C GLN A 152 -2.48 2.72 -6.87
N ASN A 153 -2.73 2.26 -5.65
CA ASN A 153 -3.37 3.03 -4.59
C ASN A 153 -2.36 3.72 -3.66
N TRP A 154 -1.13 3.97 -4.10
CA TRP A 154 -0.02 4.44 -3.25
C TRP A 154 -0.33 5.74 -2.48
N HIS A 155 -1.21 6.59 -3.00
CA HIS A 155 -1.64 7.86 -2.40
C HIS A 155 -2.16 7.70 -0.96
N PHE A 156 -2.58 6.50 -0.55
CA PHE A 156 -2.93 6.25 0.86
C PHE A 156 -1.81 6.64 1.83
N ARG A 157 -0.54 6.60 1.38
CA ARG A 157 0.63 6.95 2.19
C ARG A 157 0.70 8.44 2.54
N GLU A 158 -0.04 9.29 1.82
CA GLU A 158 -0.15 10.72 2.10
C GLU A 158 -1.15 11.02 3.23
N ALA A 159 -1.98 10.04 3.62
CA ALA A 159 -2.97 10.22 4.66
C ALA A 159 -2.31 10.31 6.04
N ASP A 160 -2.45 11.46 6.72
CA ASP A 160 -2.13 11.59 8.14
C ASP A 160 -3.34 11.13 8.98
N PRO A 161 -3.27 9.98 9.67
CA PRO A 161 -4.40 9.45 10.43
C PRO A 161 -4.80 10.33 11.63
N ARG A 162 -3.97 11.28 12.06
CA ARG A 162 -4.30 12.23 13.12
C ARG A 162 -5.15 13.39 12.62
N ARG A 163 -4.94 13.83 11.38
CA ARG A 163 -5.59 15.01 10.80
C ARG A 163 -6.72 14.66 9.83
N ALA A 164 -6.62 13.52 9.15
CA ALA A 164 -7.59 13.12 8.17
C ALA A 164 -8.97 12.83 8.79
N GLU A 165 -10.01 13.23 8.06
CA GLU A 165 -11.38 12.93 8.41
C GLU A 165 -11.63 11.42 8.40
N LYS A 166 -12.41 10.97 9.37
CA LYS A 166 -12.81 9.58 9.52
C LYS A 166 -14.31 9.47 9.31
N MET A 167 -14.71 8.42 8.61
CA MET A 167 -16.08 8.23 8.15
C MET A 167 -16.71 7.02 8.85
N THR A 168 -17.94 7.19 9.33
CA THR A 168 -18.74 6.06 9.81
C THR A 168 -19.27 5.23 8.63
N ALA A 169 -19.62 3.97 8.87
CA ALA A 169 -20.27 3.13 7.85
C ALA A 169 -21.57 3.76 7.32
N ARG A 170 -22.34 4.44 8.18
CA ARG A 170 -23.58 5.13 7.78
C ARG A 170 -23.31 6.31 6.85
N GLN A 171 -22.29 7.13 7.16
CA GLN A 171 -21.90 8.22 6.26
C GLN A 171 -21.45 7.67 4.91
N LEU A 172 -20.66 6.58 4.90
CA LEU A 172 -20.22 5.93 3.66
C LEU A 172 -21.39 5.39 2.84
N ALA A 173 -22.34 4.71 3.48
CA ALA A 173 -23.55 4.25 2.78
C ALA A 173 -24.34 5.43 2.19
N GLY A 174 -24.35 6.57 2.88
CA GLY A 174 -25.02 7.80 2.42
C GLY A 174 -24.40 8.47 1.19
N VAL A 175 -23.18 8.13 0.79
CA VAL A 175 -22.58 8.70 -0.45
C VAL A 175 -23.00 7.96 -1.72
N ALA A 176 -23.56 6.75 -1.57
CA ALA A 176 -24.22 6.05 -2.65
C ALA A 176 -25.48 6.81 -3.10
N ASN A 177 -25.82 6.70 -4.39
CA ASN A 177 -26.99 7.35 -4.95
C ASN A 177 -27.67 6.45 -5.98
N GLU A 178 -28.74 6.95 -6.61
CA GLU A 178 -29.53 6.22 -7.61
C GLU A 178 -28.72 5.72 -8.82
N ARG A 179 -27.53 6.29 -9.07
CA ARG A 179 -26.61 5.88 -10.14
C ARG A 179 -25.52 4.91 -9.66
N THR A 180 -25.47 4.59 -8.36
CA THR A 180 -24.57 3.57 -7.84
C THR A 180 -25.04 2.18 -8.29
N TYR A 181 -24.12 1.38 -8.84
CA TYR A 181 -24.36 0.01 -9.30
C TYR A 181 -23.14 -0.85 -8.99
N CYS A 182 -23.37 -2.08 -8.54
CA CYS A 182 -22.34 -3.07 -8.20
C CYS A 182 -22.72 -4.39 -8.89
#